data_AF-A0A1W6JY69-F1
#
_entry.id   AF-A0A1W6JY69-F1
#
_cell.length_a   1.000
_cell.length_b   1.000
_cell.length_c   1.000
_cell.angle_alpha   90.00
_cell.angle_beta   90.00
_cell.angle_gamma   90.00
#
_symmetry.space_group_name_H-M   'P 1'
#
loop_
_entity.id
_entity.type
_entity.pdbx_description
1 polymer ?
#
loop_
_entity_poly.entity_id
_entity_poly.type
_entity_poly.pdbx_seq_one_letter_code
_entity_poly.pdbx_strand_id
1 'polypeptide(L)'
;MISKSTSYKIFWAGRYLERIENLSRTCLLLLDKGLPLQDFQKYLGINEDIVKYIQRNFEIMREDIRSFGNEKVMNAVASLEGAVYSSKESREYFASVLRFTLLLGEIIEDEISPKNIVNIPKKQEEIKTQSNS
;
A
#
# COMPACT_ATOMS: atom_id res chain seq x y z
N MET A 1 -12.37 -17.22 -1.82
CA MET A 1 -12.83 -16.77 -0.49
C MET A 1 -11.60 -16.50 0.35
N ILE A 2 -11.40 -15.27 0.84
CA ILE A 2 -10.22 -14.88 1.63
C ILE A 2 -10.29 -15.58 2.99
N SER A 3 -9.21 -16.21 3.45
CA SER A 3 -9.19 -16.86 4.77
C SER A 3 -9.21 -15.81 5.88
N LYS A 4 -9.73 -16.13 7.08
CA LYS A 4 -9.67 -15.22 8.25
C LYS A 4 -8.23 -14.76 8.55
N SER A 5 -7.25 -15.65 8.35
CA SER A 5 -5.82 -15.33 8.53
C SER A 5 -5.35 -14.32 7.49
N THR A 6 -5.76 -14.46 6.23
CA THR A 6 -5.43 -13.51 5.15
C THR A 6 -6.09 -12.16 5.40
N SER A 7 -7.37 -12.10 5.79
CA SER A 7 -8.04 -10.83 6.14
C SER A 7 -7.34 -10.09 7.28
N TYR A 8 -6.87 -10.81 8.30
CA TYR A 8 -6.11 -10.23 9.41
C TYR A 8 -4.77 -9.63 8.94
N LYS A 9 -4.04 -10.34 8.08
CA LYS A 9 -2.79 -9.83 7.48
C LYS A 9 -3.03 -8.58 6.63
N ILE A 10 -4.10 -8.56 5.83
CA ILE A 10 -4.48 -7.39 5.02
C ILE A 10 -4.75 -6.17 5.90
N PHE A 11 -5.51 -6.37 6.97
CA PHE A 11 -5.81 -5.30 7.93
C PHE A 11 -4.51 -4.70 8.50
N TRP A 12 -3.58 -5.54 8.97
CA TRP A 12 -2.33 -5.05 9.55
C TRP A 12 -1.42 -4.41 8.51
N ALA A 13 -1.29 -4.99 7.31
CA ALA A 13 -0.57 -4.38 6.20
C ALA A 13 -1.07 -2.96 5.93
N GLY A 14 -2.40 -2.75 5.91
CA GLY A 14 -3.01 -1.42 5.80
C GLY A 14 -2.60 -0.46 6.91
N ARG A 15 -2.58 -0.90 8.17
CA ARG A 15 -2.16 -0.08 9.32
C ARG A 15 -0.68 0.35 9.25
N TYR A 16 0.20 -0.54 8.79
CA TYR A 16 1.61 -0.20 8.58
C TYR A 16 1.80 0.72 7.38
N LEU A 17 1.03 0.52 6.30
CA LEU A 17 1.05 1.39 5.12
C LEU A 17 0.61 2.81 5.46
N GLU A 18 -0.51 2.96 6.18
CA GLU A 18 -1.02 4.25 6.67
C GLU A 18 0.00 4.94 7.59
N ARG A 19 0.72 4.18 8.42
CA ARG A 19 1.80 4.75 9.24
C ARG A 19 2.94 5.29 8.37
N ILE A 20 3.40 4.54 7.37
CA ILE A 20 4.45 5.00 6.44
C ILE A 20 4.00 6.27 5.71
N GLU A 21 2.73 6.30 5.28
CA GLU A 21 2.13 7.47 4.63
C GLU A 21 2.18 8.70 5.54
N ASN A 22 1.65 8.57 6.76
CA ASN A 22 1.55 9.67 7.73
C ASN A 22 2.93 10.20 8.13
N LEU A 23 3.91 9.32 8.33
CA LEU A 23 5.29 9.71 8.59
C LEU A 23 5.86 10.50 7.41
N SER A 24 5.66 10.01 6.18
CA SER A 24 6.19 10.66 4.98
C SER A 24 5.57 12.04 4.75
N ARG A 25 4.24 12.16 4.90
CA ARG A 25 3.53 13.46 4.82
C ARG A 25 4.02 14.44 5.86
N THR A 26 4.18 13.98 7.11
CA THR A 26 4.60 14.87 8.21
C THR A 26 6.05 15.30 8.03
N CYS A 27 6.95 14.39 7.64
CA CYS A 27 8.34 14.75 7.37
C CYS A 27 8.46 15.75 6.22
N LEU A 28 7.68 15.58 5.14
CA LEU A 28 7.61 16.57 4.06
C LEU A 28 7.16 17.94 4.57
N LEU A 29 6.10 17.99 5.38
CA LEU A 29 5.60 19.25 5.96
C LEU A 29 6.66 19.95 6.83
N LEU A 30 7.40 19.20 7.63
CA LEU A 30 8.45 19.74 8.50
C LEU A 30 9.63 20.27 7.68
N LEU A 31 10.09 19.51 6.68
CA LEU A 31 11.15 19.93 5.78
C LEU A 31 10.76 21.19 4.99
N ASP A 32 9.53 21.26 4.49
CA ASP A 32 9.01 22.44 3.77
C ASP A 32 8.93 23.68 4.68
N LYS A 33 8.79 23.49 6.01
CA LYS A 33 8.81 24.56 7.02
C LYS A 33 10.20 24.84 7.60
N GLY A 34 11.23 24.10 7.21
CA GLY A 34 12.58 24.20 7.78
C GLY A 34 12.66 23.75 9.25
N LEU A 35 11.75 22.88 9.68
CA LEU A 35 11.72 22.34 11.05
C LEU A 35 12.53 21.04 11.14
N PRO A 36 13.24 20.81 12.25
CA PRO A 36 14.02 19.59 12.46
C PRO A 36 13.11 18.37 12.63
N LEU A 37 13.44 17.25 11.96
CA LEU A 37 12.69 15.99 12.09
C LEU A 37 12.83 15.35 13.48
N GLN A 38 13.90 15.71 14.22
CA GLN A 38 14.17 15.16 15.56
C GLN A 38 13.08 15.53 16.58
N ASP A 39 12.45 16.69 16.43
CA ASP A 39 11.36 17.10 17.32
C ASP A 39 10.11 16.25 17.09
N PHE A 40 9.87 15.87 15.84
CA PHE A 40 8.79 14.95 15.48
C PHE A 40 9.06 13.52 15.96
N GLN A 41 10.29 13.03 15.82
CA GLN A 41 10.69 11.73 16.37
C GLN A 41 10.45 11.67 17.89
N LYS A 42 10.84 12.72 18.63
CA LYS A 42 10.59 12.84 20.06
C LYS A 42 9.10 12.86 20.39
N TYR A 43 8.31 13.64 19.65
CA TYR A 43 6.86 13.74 19.84
C TYR A 43 6.17 12.38 19.69
N LEU A 44 6.60 11.57 18.73
CA LEU A 44 6.07 10.22 18.51
C LEU A 44 6.68 9.14 19.41
N GLY A 45 7.65 9.47 20.26
CA GLY A 45 8.37 8.48 21.08
C GLY A 45 9.23 7.51 20.25
N ILE A 46 9.69 7.94 19.07
CA ILE A 46 10.56 7.16 18.19
C ILE A 46 12.01 7.37 18.64
N ASN A 47 12.60 6.33 19.23
CA ASN A 47 13.97 6.36 19.78
C ASN A 47 15.06 6.00 18.75
N GLU A 48 14.70 5.91 17.48
CA GLU A 48 15.60 5.56 16.38
C GLU A 48 15.47 6.57 15.24
N ASP A 49 16.39 6.48 14.29
CA ASP A 49 16.36 7.26 13.05
C ASP A 49 15.03 7.04 12.29
N ILE A 50 14.44 8.13 11.77
CA ILE A 50 13.10 8.08 11.15
C ILE A 50 13.08 7.22 9.88
N VAL A 51 14.18 7.21 9.11
CA VAL A 51 14.34 6.36 7.93
C VAL A 51 14.38 4.89 8.36
N LYS A 52 15.12 4.55 9.42
CA LYS A 52 15.11 3.19 10.00
C LYS A 52 13.73 2.78 10.51
N TYR A 53 13.01 3.70 11.14
CA TYR A 53 11.65 3.44 11.59
C TYR A 53 10.72 3.14 10.41
N ILE A 54 10.81 3.89 9.31
CA ILE A 54 10.06 3.63 8.07
C ILE A 54 10.43 2.26 7.50
N GLN A 55 11.73 1.94 7.40
CA GLN A 55 12.22 0.65 6.91
C GLN A 55 11.64 -0.52 7.70
N ARG A 56 11.65 -0.47 9.03
CA ARG A 56 11.05 -1.53 9.86
C ARG A 56 9.55 -1.67 9.64
N ASN A 57 8.81 -0.56 9.52
CA ASN A 57 7.38 -0.62 9.25
C ASN A 57 7.11 -1.20 7.85
N PHE A 58 7.95 -0.87 6.87
CA PHE A 58 7.87 -1.45 5.53
C PHE A 58 8.13 -2.96 5.56
N GLU A 59 9.15 -3.43 6.28
CA GLU A 59 9.45 -4.86 6.40
C GLU A 59 8.28 -5.66 6.99
N ILE A 60 7.64 -5.14 8.04
CA ILE A 60 6.47 -5.78 8.65
C ILE A 60 5.28 -5.79 7.68
N MET A 61 4.98 -4.64 7.06
CA MET A 61 3.92 -4.51 6.05
C MET A 61 4.12 -5.50 4.89
N ARG A 62 5.36 -5.61 4.39
CA ARG A 62 5.72 -6.51 3.31
C ARG A 62 5.46 -7.97 3.68
N GLU A 63 5.77 -8.38 4.91
CA GLU A 63 5.54 -9.75 5.33
C GLU A 63 4.03 -10.09 5.40
N ASP A 64 3.23 -9.15 5.90
CA ASP A 64 1.78 -9.31 5.93
C ASP A 64 1.18 -9.36 4.51
N ILE A 65 1.65 -8.48 3.61
CA ILE A 65 1.11 -8.37 2.26
C ILE A 65 1.56 -9.48 1.31
N ARG A 66 2.67 -10.18 1.58
CA ARG A 66 3.12 -11.33 0.77
C ARG A 66 2.07 -12.42 0.66
N SER A 67 1.18 -12.53 1.64
CA SER A 67 0.07 -13.48 1.63
C SER A 67 -1.00 -13.21 0.56
N PHE A 68 -0.97 -12.03 -0.06
CA PHE A 68 -1.92 -11.62 -1.10
C PHE A 68 -1.66 -12.31 -2.45
N GLY A 69 -0.39 -12.63 -2.75
CA GLY A 69 0.01 -13.39 -3.95
C GLY A 69 -0.31 -12.76 -5.31
N ASN A 70 -0.79 -11.51 -5.35
CA ASN A 70 -1.14 -10.80 -6.59
C ASN A 70 0.10 -10.09 -7.16
N GLU A 71 0.41 -10.34 -8.42
CA GLU A 71 1.59 -9.79 -9.11
C GLU A 71 1.62 -8.24 -9.11
N LYS A 72 0.47 -7.58 -9.32
CA LYS A 72 0.39 -6.11 -9.29
C LYS A 72 0.74 -5.55 -7.92
N VAL A 73 0.20 -6.18 -6.86
CA VAL A 73 0.52 -5.82 -5.47
C VAL A 73 2.02 -6.01 -5.21
N MET A 74 2.59 -7.14 -5.63
CA MET A 74 4.01 -7.43 -5.44
C MET A 74 4.93 -6.46 -6.20
N ASN A 75 4.57 -6.04 -7.41
CA ASN A 75 5.31 -5.04 -8.17
C ASN A 75 5.27 -3.65 -7.50
N ALA A 76 4.12 -3.27 -6.94
CA ALA A 76 4.00 -2.04 -6.17
C ALA A 76 4.81 -2.07 -4.87
N VAL A 77 4.81 -3.21 -4.16
CA VAL A 77 5.65 -3.44 -2.98
C VAL A 77 7.14 -3.30 -3.33
N ALA A 78 7.59 -3.88 -4.45
CA ALA A 78 8.98 -3.76 -4.91
C ALA A 78 9.36 -2.31 -5.26
N SER A 79 8.42 -1.54 -5.83
CA SER A 79 8.64 -0.12 -6.12
C SER A 79 8.78 0.70 -4.84
N LEU A 80 7.95 0.43 -3.83
CA LEU A 80 8.07 1.04 -2.51
C LEU A 80 9.38 0.63 -1.81
N GLU A 81 9.79 -0.63 -1.92
CA GLU A 81 11.07 -1.13 -1.40
C GLU A 81 12.25 -0.30 -1.93
N GLY A 82 12.31 -0.08 -3.25
CA GLY A 82 13.35 0.74 -3.87
C GLY A 82 13.40 2.17 -3.33
N ALA A 83 12.24 2.78 -3.04
CA ALA A 83 12.20 4.12 -2.44
C ALA A 83 12.66 4.12 -0.98
N VAL A 84 12.16 3.17 -0.18
CA VAL A 84 12.46 3.03 1.26
C VAL A 84 13.96 2.82 1.52
N TYR A 85 14.67 2.15 0.61
CA TYR A 85 16.11 1.90 0.72
C TYR A 85 16.99 2.85 -0.13
N SER A 86 16.47 3.98 -0.63
CA SER A 86 17.24 4.95 -1.46
C SER A 86 18.28 5.82 -0.71
N SER A 87 18.64 5.41 0.51
CA SER A 87 19.86 5.80 1.26
C SER A 87 20.01 7.24 1.77
N LYS A 88 19.11 8.19 1.49
CA LYS A 88 19.31 9.57 1.96
C LYS A 88 18.04 10.20 2.53
N GLU A 89 18.10 10.62 3.79
CA GLU A 89 17.07 11.50 4.37
C GLU A 89 17.06 12.83 3.61
N SER A 90 16.01 13.04 2.82
CA SER A 90 15.80 14.27 2.06
C SER A 90 14.32 14.44 1.72
N ARG A 91 13.96 15.62 1.23
CA ARG A 91 12.61 15.88 0.73
C ARG A 91 12.23 14.89 -0.39
N GLU A 92 13.16 14.63 -1.30
CA GLU A 92 12.99 13.69 -2.42
C GLU A 92 12.73 12.26 -1.91
N TYR A 93 13.41 11.85 -0.83
CA TYR A 93 13.17 10.56 -0.20
C TYR A 93 11.74 10.44 0.30
N PHE A 94 11.27 11.37 1.16
CA PHE A 94 9.92 11.29 1.70
C PHE A 94 8.84 11.45 0.63
N ALA A 95 9.10 12.25 -0.42
CA ALA A 95 8.20 12.37 -1.56
C ALA A 95 8.11 11.06 -2.36
N SER A 96 9.24 10.38 -2.58
CA SER A 96 9.28 9.09 -3.27
C SER A 96 8.57 8.00 -2.47
N VAL A 97 8.86 7.90 -1.17
CA VAL A 97 8.19 6.95 -0.27
C VAL A 97 6.68 7.21 -0.27
N LEU A 98 6.24 8.45 -0.06
CA LEU A 98 4.82 8.80 -0.08
C LEU A 98 4.15 8.41 -1.40
N ARG A 99 4.75 8.72 -2.55
CA ARG A 99 4.19 8.40 -3.86
C ARG A 99 3.95 6.90 -4.01
N PHE A 100 4.93 6.07 -3.66
CA PHE A 100 4.79 4.63 -3.80
C PHE A 100 3.92 3.98 -2.71
N THR A 101 3.85 4.58 -1.53
CA THR A 101 2.89 4.20 -0.49
C THR A 101 1.45 4.41 -0.97
N LEU A 102 1.14 5.56 -1.56
CA LEU A 102 -0.18 5.84 -2.13
C LEU A 102 -0.51 4.90 -3.29
N LEU A 103 0.44 4.67 -4.22
CA LEU A 103 0.27 3.72 -5.32
C LEU A 103 -0.07 2.31 -4.81
N LEU A 104 0.64 1.84 -3.78
CA LEU A 104 0.37 0.53 -3.19
C LEU A 104 -1.02 0.50 -2.53
N GLY A 105 -1.41 1.58 -1.85
CA GLY A 105 -2.75 1.72 -1.27
C GLY A 105 -3.86 1.59 -2.32
N GLU A 106 -3.75 2.36 -3.41
CA GLU A 106 -4.69 2.33 -4.54
C GLU A 106 -4.82 0.92 -5.14
N ILE A 107 -3.70 0.23 -5.37
CA ILE A 107 -3.70 -1.13 -5.93
C ILE A 107 -4.34 -2.14 -4.98
N ILE A 108 -4.09 -2.03 -3.66
CA ILE A 108 -4.72 -2.92 -2.68
C ILE A 108 -6.23 -2.68 -2.67
N GLU A 109 -6.66 -1.42 -2.64
CA GLU A 109 -8.07 -1.03 -2.64
C GLU A 109 -8.79 -1.57 -3.88
N ASP A 110 -8.19 -1.45 -5.07
CA ASP A 110 -8.73 -2.00 -6.31
C ASP A 110 -8.90 -3.53 -6.26
N GLU A 111 -7.99 -4.25 -5.60
CA GLU A 111 -8.06 -5.71 -5.51
C GLU A 111 -9.02 -6.23 -4.44
N ILE A 112 -9.23 -5.49 -3.35
CA ILE A 112 -10.21 -5.84 -2.30
C ILE A 112 -11.62 -5.34 -2.60
N SER A 113 -11.74 -4.33 -3.48
CA SER A 113 -13.04 -3.74 -3.82
C SER A 113 -13.99 -4.79 -4.41
N PRO A 114 -15.29 -4.77 -4.05
CA PRO A 114 -16.26 -5.69 -4.61
C PRO A 114 -16.31 -5.53 -6.12
N LYS A 115 -15.82 -6.52 -6.87
CA LYS A 115 -15.99 -6.55 -8.32
C LYS A 115 -17.47 -6.84 -8.57
N ASN A 116 -18.24 -5.80 -8.91
CA ASN A 116 -19.62 -5.94 -9.36
C ASN A 116 -19.62 -6.72 -10.66
N ILE A 117 -19.68 -8.06 -10.57
CA ILE A 117 -19.93 -8.91 -11.71
C ILE A 117 -21.41 -8.71 -12.04
N VAL A 118 -21.70 -7.75 -12.90
CA VAL A 118 -23.01 -7.66 -13.53
C VAL A 118 -23.09 -8.84 -14.49
N ASN A 119 -23.60 -9.96 -14.00
CA ASN A 119 -24.06 -11.06 -14.85
C ASN A 119 -25.27 -10.53 -15.63
N ILE A 120 -25.02 -9.86 -16.76
CA ILE A 120 -26.08 -9.54 -17.72
C ILE A 120 -26.58 -10.90 -18.23
N PRO A 121 -27.83 -11.30 -17.93
CA PRO A 121 -28.37 -12.52 -18.49
C PRO A 121 -28.41 -12.34 -20.01
N LYS A 122 -27.79 -13.26 -20.77
CA LYS A 122 -27.96 -13.27 -22.22
C LYS A 122 -29.46 -13.39 -22.50
N LYS A 123 -30.02 -12.46 -23.28
CA LYS A 123 -31.41 -12.54 -23.74
C LYS A 123 -31.63 -13.90 -24.40
N GLN A 124 -32.71 -14.56 -24.02
CA GLN A 124 -33.08 -15.92 -24.42
C GLN A 124 -33.41 -16.08 -25.92
N GLU A 125 -33.28 -15.01 -26.72
CA GLU A 125 -33.59 -15.00 -28.16
C GLU A 125 -32.53 -15.73 -29.02
N GLU A 126 -31.30 -15.92 -28.54
CA GLU A 126 -30.25 -16.63 -29.30
C GLU A 126 -30.35 -18.17 -29.25
N ILE A 127 -31.16 -18.75 -28.35
CA ILE A 127 -31.24 -20.21 -28.20
C ILE A 127 -32.16 -20.85 -29.25
N LYS A 128 -33.12 -20.10 -29.80
CA LYS A 128 -34.10 -20.64 -30.76
C LYS A 128 -33.57 -20.83 -32.18
N THR A 129 -32.44 -20.21 -32.54
CA THR A 129 -31.84 -20.32 -33.88
C THR A 129 -30.87 -21.49 -34.02
N GLN A 130 -30.46 -22.14 -32.94
CA GLN A 130 -29.53 -23.30 -32.99
C GLN A 130 -30.23 -24.66 -32.91
N SER A 131 -31.55 -24.71 -32.65
CA SER A 131 -32.30 -25.96 -32.57
C SER A 131 -32.93 -26.42 -33.89
N ASN A 132 -32.71 -25.68 -34.98
CA ASN A 132 -33.17 -26.07 -36.32
C ASN A 132 -31.94 -26.27 -37.23
N SER A 133 -31.30 -27.43 -37.11
CA SER A 133 -30.35 -27.98 -38.10
C SER A 133 -30.60 -29.47 -38.22
#